data_AF-A0A5C6G3S1-F1
#
_entry.id   AF-A0A5C6G3S1-F1
#
_cell.length_a   1.000
_cell.length_b   1.000
_cell.length_c   1.000
_cell.angle_alpha   90.00
_cell.angle_beta   90.00
_cell.angle_gamma   90.00
#
_symmetry.space_group_name_H-M   'P 1'
#
loop_
_entity.id
_entity.type
_entity.pdbx_description
1 polymer ?
#
loop_
_entity_poly.entity_id
_entity_poly.type
_entity_poly.pdbx_seq_one_letter_code
_entity_poly.pdbx_strand_id
1 'polypeptide(L)'
;MGKDVIHLIPAVNTNDLDRNDEQYVVSTFAGVAADLCALLLASNKFDDALQYLEVGRAVILSKLIERRSYVSDLEQPGIARRYEELRDEVNAPLRGLEGAAREQALEKRQQSILDLNTCINEIRTIPGHERFLLSQTTADMQKCAAGGSIVIVNITKFRSDAIIITSAVVKAISLSAMSPFDAMARLSKDWAGRRDERAEKKRDYLAYLTWLWECCVEQILDKVRDLQDPSGNNPLRVWWIGSGLASSMPFHAAGKHRAGSTETAYHRAVSSNAPSIKALTYARKRAKESETAHGSLVLISMPTTPGEE
;
A
#
# COMPACT_ATOMS: atom_id res chain seq x y z
N MET A 1 -0.28 22.72 -1.99
CA MET A 1 -1.54 22.00 -2.32
C MET A 1 -1.39 20.48 -2.19
N GLY A 2 -0.71 19.75 -3.09
CA GLY A 2 -0.66 18.27 -3.00
C GLY A 2 -0.04 17.70 -1.71
N LYS A 3 1.02 18.35 -1.18
CA LYS A 3 1.65 17.98 0.10
C LYS A 3 0.72 18.17 1.30
N ASP A 4 -0.03 19.27 1.30
CA ASP A 4 -0.92 19.66 2.41
C ASP A 4 -2.12 18.70 2.49
N VAL A 5 -2.65 18.29 1.34
CA VAL A 5 -3.74 17.31 1.24
C VAL A 5 -3.33 15.94 1.79
N ILE A 6 -2.12 15.47 1.49
CA ILE A 6 -1.64 14.15 1.92
C ILE A 6 -1.46 14.07 3.44
N HIS A 7 -1.00 15.15 4.08
CA HIS A 7 -0.83 15.20 5.53
C HIS A 7 -2.14 15.17 6.32
N LEU A 8 -3.28 15.44 5.68
CA LEU A 8 -4.60 15.35 6.30
C LEU A 8 -5.21 13.93 6.24
N ILE A 9 -4.71 13.05 5.35
CA ILE A 9 -5.25 11.70 5.14
C ILE A 9 -5.19 10.82 6.40
N PRO A 10 -4.12 10.81 7.21
CA PRO A 10 -4.06 9.98 8.42
C PRO A 10 -5.09 10.34 9.50
N ALA A 11 -5.66 11.56 9.45
CA ALA A 11 -6.66 12.03 10.40
C ALA A 11 -8.10 11.65 10.00
N VAL A 12 -8.31 11.22 8.75
CA VAL A 12 -9.63 10.80 8.25
C VAL A 12 -9.87 9.34 8.63
N ASN A 13 -10.86 9.08 9.48
CA ASN A 13 -11.31 7.72 9.78
C ASN A 13 -12.32 7.31 8.71
N THR A 14 -11.87 6.45 7.80
CA THR A 14 -12.77 5.87 6.79
C THR A 14 -13.59 4.71 7.33
N ASN A 15 -13.35 4.22 8.55
CA ASN A 15 -14.01 3.01 9.06
C ASN A 15 -15.45 3.23 9.57
N ASP A 16 -15.85 4.48 9.79
CA ASP A 16 -17.22 4.85 10.20
C ASP A 16 -18.04 5.46 9.05
N LEU A 17 -17.46 5.49 7.84
CA LEU A 17 -18.15 5.91 6.64
C LEU A 17 -18.96 4.74 6.07
N ASP A 18 -20.13 5.05 5.49
CA ASP A 18 -20.83 4.09 4.64
C ASP A 18 -19.93 3.71 3.45
N ARG A 19 -20.06 2.48 2.94
CA ARG A 19 -19.20 1.91 1.89
C ARG A 19 -19.09 2.81 0.65
N ASN A 20 -20.14 3.58 0.33
CA ASN A 20 -20.13 4.56 -0.76
C ASN A 20 -19.30 5.82 -0.44
N ASP A 21 -19.38 6.35 0.78
CA ASP A 21 -18.57 7.49 1.21
C ASP A 21 -17.10 7.09 1.40
N GLU A 22 -16.86 5.85 1.85
CA GLU A 22 -15.52 5.26 1.87
C GLU A 22 -14.91 5.20 0.47
N GLN A 23 -15.67 4.66 -0.48
CA GLN A 23 -15.25 4.59 -1.88
C GLN A 23 -15.02 5.99 -2.44
N TYR A 24 -15.86 6.97 -2.09
CA TYR A 24 -15.70 8.35 -2.51
C TYR A 24 -14.43 9.00 -1.96
N VAL A 25 -14.14 8.84 -0.67
CA VAL A 25 -12.90 9.38 -0.04
C VAL A 25 -11.67 8.70 -0.64
N VAL A 26 -11.69 7.36 -0.74
CA VAL A 26 -10.60 6.60 -1.35
C VAL A 26 -10.43 6.96 -2.83
N SER A 27 -11.52 7.20 -3.58
CA SER A 27 -11.46 7.61 -4.99
C SER A 27 -11.04 9.07 -5.17
N THR A 28 -11.40 9.95 -4.23
CA THR A 28 -11.05 11.39 -4.28
C THR A 28 -9.55 11.59 -4.04
N PHE A 29 -8.96 10.75 -3.18
CA PHE A 29 -7.51 10.73 -2.96
C PHE A 29 -6.78 9.69 -3.82
N ALA A 30 -7.51 8.86 -4.58
CA ALA A 30 -6.93 7.87 -5.48
C ALA A 30 -6.06 8.58 -6.51
N GLY A 31 -4.79 8.18 -6.57
CA GLY A 31 -3.84 8.72 -7.52
C GLY A 31 -3.12 9.98 -7.07
N VAL A 32 -3.60 10.77 -6.10
CA VAL A 32 -2.89 11.99 -5.64
C VAL A 32 -1.50 11.67 -5.10
N ALA A 33 -1.40 10.64 -4.26
CA ALA A 33 -0.12 10.20 -3.72
C ALA A 33 0.80 9.62 -4.82
N ALA A 34 0.23 8.89 -5.78
CA ALA A 34 0.95 8.31 -6.91
C ALA A 34 1.50 9.41 -7.85
N ASP A 35 0.69 10.42 -8.15
CA ASP A 35 1.02 11.58 -8.97
C ASP A 35 2.08 12.45 -8.28
N LEU A 36 1.93 12.72 -6.98
CA LEU A 36 2.94 13.45 -6.24
C LEU A 36 4.27 12.67 -6.20
N CYS A 37 4.23 11.35 -5.98
CA CYS A 37 5.42 10.51 -6.05
C CYS A 37 6.10 10.64 -7.41
N ALA A 38 5.35 10.53 -8.51
CA ALA A 38 5.86 10.72 -9.86
C ALA A 38 6.57 12.09 -10.03
N LEU A 39 5.96 13.18 -9.59
CA LEU A 39 6.53 14.53 -9.68
C LEU A 39 7.80 14.70 -8.82
N LEU A 40 7.82 14.12 -7.62
CA LEU A 40 8.98 14.16 -6.73
C LEU A 40 10.15 13.33 -7.28
N LEU A 41 9.87 12.16 -7.85
CA LEU A 41 10.86 11.36 -8.57
C LEU A 41 11.42 12.13 -9.78
N ALA A 42 10.60 12.94 -10.46
CA ALA A 42 11.07 13.74 -11.61
C ALA A 42 12.02 14.86 -11.18
N SER A 43 11.91 15.28 -9.92
CA SER A 43 12.76 16.30 -9.30
C SER A 43 13.93 15.70 -8.50
N ASN A 44 14.22 14.40 -8.65
CA ASN A 44 15.24 13.67 -7.88
C ASN A 44 15.08 13.73 -6.35
N LYS A 45 13.85 13.91 -5.85
CA LYS A 45 13.54 13.94 -4.41
C LYS A 45 13.03 12.57 -3.95
N PHE A 46 13.92 11.58 -3.93
CA PHE A 46 13.57 10.17 -3.71
C PHE A 46 12.97 9.89 -2.32
N ASP A 47 13.58 10.42 -1.26
CA ASP A 47 13.10 10.23 0.11
C ASP A 47 11.71 10.84 0.29
N ASP A 48 11.50 12.07 -0.19
CA ASP A 48 10.20 12.72 -0.19
C ASP A 48 9.17 11.88 -0.96
N ALA A 49 9.52 11.41 -2.18
CA ALA A 49 8.61 10.63 -3.01
C ALA A 49 8.10 9.40 -2.27
N LEU A 50 9.01 8.66 -1.65
CA LEU A 50 8.69 7.46 -0.87
C LEU A 50 7.85 7.80 0.37
N GLN A 51 8.23 8.83 1.13
CA GLN A 51 7.50 9.24 2.33
C GLN A 51 6.07 9.67 2.00
N TYR A 52 5.88 10.60 1.06
CA TYR A 52 4.56 11.09 0.69
C TYR A 52 3.68 10.01 0.08
N LEU A 53 4.29 9.07 -0.66
CA LEU A 53 3.57 7.93 -1.19
C LEU A 53 3.04 7.03 -0.06
N GLU A 54 3.84 6.77 0.97
CA GLU A 54 3.40 5.98 2.13
C GLU A 54 2.42 6.74 3.05
N VAL A 55 2.56 8.06 3.20
CA VAL A 55 1.57 8.88 3.93
C VAL A 55 0.22 8.81 3.22
N GLY A 56 0.20 8.92 1.90
CA GLY A 56 -1.04 8.77 1.11
C GLY A 56 -1.71 7.41 1.24
N ARG A 57 -0.96 6.38 1.67
CA ARG A 57 -1.47 5.02 1.94
C ARG A 57 -1.78 4.76 3.41
N ALA A 58 -1.68 5.75 4.28
CA ALA A 58 -1.91 5.57 5.72
C ALA A 58 -3.30 5.00 6.03
N VAL A 59 -4.32 5.35 5.23
CA VAL A 59 -5.69 4.82 5.34
C VAL A 59 -5.76 3.29 5.22
N ILE A 60 -4.86 2.66 4.45
CA ILE A 60 -4.84 1.21 4.25
C ILE A 60 -4.58 0.51 5.58
N LEU A 61 -3.65 1.03 6.38
CA LEU A 61 -3.34 0.42 7.67
C LEU A 61 -4.43 0.67 8.71
N SER A 62 -5.09 1.83 8.66
CA SER A 62 -6.27 2.10 9.50
C SER A 62 -7.41 1.10 9.25
N LYS A 63 -7.50 0.52 8.04
CA LYS A 63 -8.44 -0.55 7.70
C LYS A 63 -7.94 -1.95 8.10
N LEU A 64 -6.64 -2.22 7.98
CA LEU A 64 -6.05 -3.53 8.30
C LEU A 64 -5.87 -3.77 9.80
N ILE A 65 -5.77 -2.71 10.60
CA ILE A 65 -5.64 -2.80 12.06
C ILE A 65 -7.04 -2.61 12.66
N GLU A 66 -7.69 -3.70 13.03
CA GLU A 66 -8.85 -3.68 13.91
C GLU A 66 -8.49 -2.95 15.21
N ARG A 67 -8.91 -1.68 15.34
CA ARG A 67 -9.06 -0.76 16.51
C ARG A 67 -8.13 -0.85 17.75
N ARG A 68 -7.16 -1.77 17.86
CA ARG A 68 -6.64 -2.23 19.17
C ARG A 68 -5.16 -2.02 19.46
N SER A 69 -4.33 -1.45 18.57
CA SER A 69 -2.87 -1.49 18.82
C SER A 69 -2.15 -0.16 19.00
N TYR A 70 -2.73 0.99 18.63
CA TYR A 70 -1.99 2.27 18.74
C TYR A 70 -2.21 3.00 20.05
N VAL A 71 -3.38 2.79 20.67
CA VAL A 71 -3.80 3.50 21.88
C VAL A 71 -3.63 2.63 23.11
N SER A 72 -3.67 1.30 22.97
CA SER A 72 -3.51 0.35 24.07
C SER A 72 -2.10 0.32 24.67
N ASP A 73 -1.09 0.78 23.92
CA ASP A 73 0.30 0.89 24.37
C ASP A 73 0.59 2.23 25.08
N LEU A 74 -0.37 3.17 25.11
CA LEU A 74 -0.24 4.42 25.86
C LEU A 74 -0.42 4.16 27.36
N GLU A 75 0.64 4.34 28.14
CA GLU A 75 0.57 4.26 29.61
C GLU A 75 -0.23 5.41 30.26
N GLN A 76 -0.82 6.31 29.46
CA GLN A 76 -1.66 7.42 29.90
C GLN A 76 -3.10 7.29 29.37
N PRO A 77 -4.02 6.65 30.13
CA PRO A 77 -5.39 6.38 29.69
C PRO A 77 -6.20 7.64 29.34
N GLY A 78 -5.91 8.77 29.97
CA GLY A 78 -6.62 10.03 29.74
C GLY A 78 -6.35 10.62 28.35
N ILE A 79 -5.08 10.65 27.92
CA ILE A 79 -4.70 11.14 26.58
C ILE A 79 -5.21 10.18 25.50
N ALA A 80 -5.10 8.87 25.74
CA ALA A 80 -5.66 7.83 24.89
C ALA A 80 -7.16 8.03 24.63
N ARG A 81 -7.94 8.22 25.69
CA ARG A 81 -9.38 8.47 25.60
C ARG A 81 -9.70 9.79 24.89
N ARG A 82 -8.98 10.87 25.21
CA ARG A 82 -9.15 12.18 24.55
C ARG A 82 -8.89 12.07 23.05
N TYR A 83 -7.86 11.33 22.64
CA TYR A 83 -7.55 11.08 21.24
C TYR A 83 -8.69 10.31 20.53
N GLU A 84 -9.23 9.27 21.16
CA GLU A 84 -10.35 8.50 20.61
C GLU A 84 -11.61 9.36 20.47
N GLU A 85 -11.97 10.13 21.50
CA GLU A 85 -13.12 11.04 21.48
C GLU A 85 -12.98 12.11 20.38
N LEU A 86 -11.83 12.78 20.29
CA LEU A 86 -11.57 13.78 19.25
C LEU A 86 -11.58 13.17 17.85
N ARG A 87 -11.02 11.97 17.68
CA ARG A 87 -11.06 11.26 16.41
C ARG A 87 -12.50 10.94 16.02
N ASP A 88 -13.31 10.45 16.95
CA ASP A 88 -14.70 10.09 16.67
C ASP A 88 -15.54 11.34 16.34
N GLU A 89 -15.29 12.48 17.01
CA GLU A 89 -15.92 13.76 16.67
C GLU A 89 -15.56 14.28 15.27
N VAL A 90 -14.27 14.21 14.88
CA VAL A 90 -13.82 14.61 13.54
C VAL A 90 -14.52 13.79 12.46
N ASN A 91 -14.82 12.53 12.76
CA ASN A 91 -15.39 11.57 11.82
C ASN A 91 -16.92 11.39 11.96
N ALA A 92 -17.57 12.09 12.89
CA ALA A 92 -19.00 12.00 13.12
C ALA A 92 -19.79 12.35 11.84
N PRO A 93 -20.74 11.51 11.38
CA PRO A 93 -21.43 11.72 10.10
C PRO A 93 -22.24 13.02 10.09
N LEU A 94 -22.23 13.72 8.96
CA LEU A 94 -23.02 14.96 8.74
C LEU A 94 -24.35 14.70 8.01
N ARG A 95 -24.64 13.44 7.66
CA ARG A 95 -25.85 13.08 6.89
C ARG A 95 -27.10 13.34 7.74
N GLY A 96 -28.11 13.98 7.14
CA GLY A 96 -29.37 14.32 7.81
C GLY A 96 -29.39 15.64 8.57
N LEU A 97 -28.28 16.38 8.60
CA LEU A 97 -28.22 17.75 9.14
C LEU A 97 -28.48 18.78 8.04
N GLU A 98 -29.37 19.74 8.32
CA GLU A 98 -29.70 20.84 7.41
C GLU A 98 -29.63 22.21 8.10
N GLY A 99 -29.40 23.25 7.30
CA GLY A 99 -29.34 24.64 7.77
C GLY A 99 -28.31 24.86 8.88
N ALA A 100 -28.69 25.62 9.90
CA ALA A 100 -27.81 26.02 11.01
C ALA A 100 -27.20 24.83 11.77
N ALA A 101 -27.89 23.69 11.86
CA ALA A 101 -27.38 22.50 12.53
C ALA A 101 -26.18 21.89 11.78
N ARG A 102 -26.17 21.97 10.45
CA ARG A 102 -25.04 21.51 9.63
C ARG A 102 -23.85 22.45 9.72
N GLU A 103 -24.11 23.75 9.75
CA GLU A 103 -23.07 24.78 9.89
C GLU A 103 -22.36 24.67 11.25
N GLN A 104 -23.13 24.56 12.34
CA GLN A 104 -22.58 24.33 13.68
C GLN A 104 -21.79 23.02 13.79
N ALA A 105 -22.25 21.94 13.12
CA ALA A 105 -21.52 20.68 13.09
C ALA A 105 -20.20 20.78 12.30
N LEU A 106 -20.16 21.57 11.23
CA LEU A 106 -18.94 21.85 10.46
C LEU A 106 -17.94 22.68 11.26
N GLU A 107 -18.40 23.72 11.95
CA GLU A 107 -17.56 24.54 12.84
C GLU A 107 -16.98 23.70 13.98
N LYS A 108 -17.84 22.91 14.66
CA LYS A 108 -17.39 21.98 15.69
C LYS A 108 -16.35 21.01 15.15
N ARG A 109 -16.58 20.42 13.96
CA ARG A 109 -15.61 19.52 13.32
C ARG A 109 -14.28 20.22 13.03
N GLN A 110 -14.30 21.46 12.54
CA GLN A 110 -13.07 22.22 12.32
C GLN A 110 -12.28 22.40 13.62
N GLN A 111 -12.96 22.73 14.72
CA GLN A 111 -12.32 22.84 16.03
C GLN A 111 -11.78 21.49 16.51
N SER A 112 -12.56 20.40 16.40
CA SER A 112 -12.10 19.06 16.78
C SER A 112 -10.88 18.62 15.96
N ILE A 113 -10.72 19.05 14.69
CA ILE A 113 -9.51 18.80 13.89
C ILE A 113 -8.28 19.50 14.52
N LEU A 114 -8.42 20.75 14.96
CA LEU A 114 -7.34 21.51 15.60
C LEU A 114 -6.95 20.88 16.96
N ASP A 115 -7.95 20.51 17.74
CA ASP A 115 -7.77 19.88 19.04
C ASP A 115 -7.15 18.48 18.89
N LEU A 116 -7.57 17.72 17.87
CA LEU A 116 -6.97 16.43 17.53
C LEU A 116 -5.50 16.57 17.16
N ASN A 117 -5.14 17.56 16.35
CA ASN A 117 -3.74 17.84 16.01
C ASN A 117 -2.91 18.21 17.24
N THR A 118 -3.48 18.98 18.17
CA THR A 118 -2.85 19.32 19.45
C THR A 118 -2.63 18.07 20.29
N CYS A 119 -3.66 17.23 20.43
CA CYS A 119 -3.58 15.96 21.15
C CYS A 119 -2.55 15.00 20.54
N ILE A 120 -2.46 14.91 19.20
CA ILE A 120 -1.42 14.14 18.51
C ILE A 120 -0.02 14.65 18.86
N ASN A 121 0.18 15.96 18.94
CA ASN A 121 1.47 16.53 19.31
C ASN A 121 1.80 16.30 20.79
N GLU A 122 0.81 16.36 21.69
CA GLU A 122 0.98 15.96 23.09
C GLU A 122 1.43 14.49 23.19
N ILE A 123 0.79 13.57 22.46
CA ILE A 123 1.18 12.15 22.42
C ILE A 123 2.64 11.99 21.98
N ARG A 124 3.09 12.79 21.01
CA ARG A 124 4.50 12.76 20.54
C ARG A 124 5.52 13.27 21.56
N THR A 125 5.09 13.88 22.67
CA THR A 125 6.01 14.22 23.76
C THR A 125 6.22 13.06 24.74
N ILE A 126 5.40 12.01 24.65
CA ILE A 126 5.52 10.82 25.50
C ILE A 126 6.69 9.96 25.00
N PRO A 127 7.64 9.55 25.88
CA PRO A 127 8.75 8.69 25.51
C PRO A 127 8.28 7.41 24.80
N GLY A 128 8.89 7.11 23.64
CA GLY A 128 8.53 5.97 22.79
C GLY A 128 7.36 6.23 21.84
N HIS A 129 6.72 7.40 21.89
CA HIS A 129 5.59 7.79 21.05
C HIS A 129 5.89 9.02 20.18
N GLU A 130 7.15 9.44 20.07
CA GLU A 130 7.61 10.63 19.34
C GLU A 130 7.21 10.62 17.86
N ARG A 131 6.98 9.42 17.32
CA ARG A 131 6.56 9.19 15.95
C ARG A 131 5.09 8.79 15.80
N PHE A 132 4.25 9.05 16.80
CA PHE A 132 2.82 8.73 16.76
C PHE A 132 2.15 9.30 15.50
N LEU A 133 1.50 8.42 14.74
CA LEU A 133 0.89 8.70 13.42
C LEU A 133 1.81 9.28 12.33
N LEU A 134 3.12 9.42 12.57
CA LEU A 134 4.07 9.80 11.51
C LEU A 134 4.31 8.62 10.55
N SER A 135 4.71 8.96 9.33
CA SER A 135 5.20 7.97 8.37
C SER A 135 6.48 7.29 8.89
N GLN A 136 6.74 6.10 8.37
CA GLN A 136 8.01 5.40 8.61
C GLN A 136 9.16 6.23 8.06
N THR A 137 10.31 6.22 8.74
CA THR A 137 11.53 6.80 8.15
C THR A 137 12.04 5.90 7.03
N THR A 138 12.87 6.44 6.13
CA THR A 138 13.58 5.64 5.12
C THR A 138 14.33 4.48 5.80
N ALA A 139 14.99 4.73 6.94
CA ALA A 139 15.69 3.71 7.71
C ALA A 139 14.76 2.59 8.22
N ASP A 140 13.55 2.93 8.68
CA ASP A 140 12.55 1.94 9.09
C ASP A 140 12.06 1.09 7.90
N MET A 141 11.89 1.72 6.74
CA MET A 141 11.52 1.02 5.50
C MET A 141 12.62 0.06 5.04
N GLN A 142 13.90 0.46 5.15
CA GLN A 142 15.04 -0.42 4.86
C GLN A 142 15.13 -1.58 5.86
N LYS A 143 14.90 -1.33 7.16
CA LYS A 143 14.79 -2.41 8.15
C LYS A 143 13.66 -3.37 7.81
N CYS A 144 12.52 -2.87 7.32
CA CYS A 144 11.40 -3.72 6.89
C CYS A 144 11.77 -4.63 5.70
N ALA A 145 12.66 -4.15 4.82
CA ALA A 145 13.20 -4.94 3.71
C ALA A 145 14.18 -6.06 4.15
N ALA A 146 14.47 -6.23 5.44
CA ALA A 146 15.35 -7.30 5.91
C ALA A 146 14.90 -8.69 5.43
N GLY A 147 15.82 -9.42 4.80
CA GLY A 147 15.59 -10.74 4.22
C GLY A 147 14.97 -10.75 2.83
N GLY A 148 14.96 -9.60 2.12
CA GLY A 148 14.50 -9.48 0.75
C GLY A 148 14.58 -8.05 0.22
N SER A 149 13.74 -7.74 -0.77
CA SER A 149 13.61 -6.40 -1.35
C SER A 149 12.15 -6.00 -1.40
N ILE A 150 11.85 -4.76 -1.03
CA ILE A 150 10.55 -4.18 -1.28
C ILE A 150 10.64 -3.44 -2.62
N VAL A 151 9.71 -3.75 -3.53
CA VAL A 151 9.61 -3.08 -4.81
C VAL A 151 8.26 -2.39 -4.88
N ILE A 152 8.30 -1.06 -4.98
CA ILE A 152 7.13 -0.25 -5.29
C ILE A 152 7.13 0.04 -6.78
N VAL A 153 6.05 -0.33 -7.48
CA VAL A 153 5.84 0.04 -8.88
C VAL A 153 4.80 1.15 -8.94
N ASN A 154 5.20 2.33 -9.44
CA ASN A 154 4.34 3.51 -9.55
C ASN A 154 4.13 3.88 -11.00
N ILE A 155 2.88 3.69 -11.46
CA ILE A 155 2.48 4.02 -12.82
C ILE A 155 1.37 5.06 -12.75
N THR A 156 1.65 6.24 -13.30
CA THR A 156 0.70 7.35 -13.43
C THR A 156 0.64 7.83 -14.87
N LYS A 157 -0.31 8.71 -15.18
CA LYS A 157 -0.38 9.38 -16.49
C LYS A 157 0.88 10.18 -16.85
N PHE A 158 1.71 10.52 -15.86
CA PHE A 158 2.93 11.31 -16.06
C PHE A 158 4.15 10.44 -16.35
N ARG A 159 4.28 9.28 -15.68
CA ARG A 159 5.47 8.43 -15.75
C ARG A 159 5.25 7.07 -15.10
N SER A 160 6.18 6.17 -15.40
CA SER A 160 6.28 4.83 -14.85
C SER A 160 7.64 4.66 -14.19
N ASP A 161 7.64 4.41 -12.89
CA ASP A 161 8.85 4.27 -12.08
C ASP A 161 8.74 3.05 -11.15
N ALA A 162 9.89 2.48 -10.78
CA ALA A 162 9.99 1.51 -9.69
C ALA A 162 10.95 2.01 -8.61
N ILE A 163 10.58 1.88 -7.34
CA ILE A 163 11.42 2.16 -6.18
C ILE A 163 11.78 0.81 -5.54
N ILE A 164 13.07 0.51 -5.51
CA ILE A 164 13.63 -0.70 -4.92
C ILE A 164 14.24 -0.32 -3.58
N ILE A 165 13.83 -1.03 -2.53
CA ILE A 165 14.29 -0.83 -1.17
C ILE A 165 14.91 -2.14 -0.69
N THR A 166 16.16 -2.06 -0.29
CA THR A 166 16.91 -3.13 0.36
C THR A 166 17.28 -2.69 1.78
N SER A 167 17.90 -3.56 2.57
CA SER A 167 18.45 -3.19 3.88
C SER A 167 19.56 -2.13 3.80
N ALA A 168 20.23 -1.99 2.65
CA ALA A 168 21.38 -1.10 2.48
C ALA A 168 21.05 0.18 1.70
N VAL A 169 20.20 0.09 0.68
CA VAL A 169 19.97 1.19 -0.27
C VAL A 169 18.50 1.29 -0.71
N VAL A 170 18.09 2.53 -0.98
CA VAL A 170 16.87 2.86 -1.70
C VAL A 170 17.25 3.41 -3.07
N LYS A 171 16.69 2.84 -4.14
CA LYS A 171 16.99 3.22 -5.51
C LYS A 171 15.72 3.29 -6.35
N ALA A 172 15.54 4.40 -7.07
CA ALA A 172 14.50 4.51 -8.06
C ALA A 172 15.06 4.20 -9.46
N ILE A 173 14.25 3.54 -10.29
CA ILE A 173 14.53 3.30 -11.71
C ILE A 173 13.32 3.74 -12.53
N SER A 174 13.57 4.34 -13.69
CA SER A 174 12.51 4.65 -14.65
C SER A 174 12.19 3.42 -15.49
N LEU A 175 10.90 3.15 -15.68
CA LEU A 175 10.40 2.05 -16.50
C LEU A 175 10.05 2.59 -17.89
N SER A 176 11.06 2.97 -18.68
CA SER A 176 10.85 3.66 -19.97
C SER A 176 10.08 2.81 -21.00
N ALA A 177 10.14 1.49 -20.90
CA ALA A 177 9.37 0.58 -21.74
C ALA A 177 7.90 0.45 -21.31
N MET A 178 7.55 0.92 -20.12
CA MET A 178 6.19 0.89 -19.56
C MET A 178 5.46 2.19 -19.88
N SER A 179 4.79 2.24 -21.03
CA SER A 179 3.92 3.37 -21.39
C SER A 179 2.68 3.43 -20.48
N PRO A 180 2.39 4.57 -19.83
CA PRO A 180 1.15 4.74 -19.06
C PRO A 180 -0.12 4.52 -19.88
N PHE A 181 -0.08 4.88 -21.17
CA PHE A 181 -1.20 4.69 -22.09
C PHE A 181 -1.46 3.20 -22.34
N ASP A 182 -0.41 2.43 -22.61
CA ASP A 182 -0.53 0.99 -22.82
C ASP A 182 -0.99 0.28 -21.54
N ALA A 183 -0.45 0.71 -20.39
CA ALA A 183 -0.89 0.21 -19.09
C ALA A 183 -2.39 0.43 -18.87
N MET A 184 -2.89 1.63 -19.17
CA MET A 184 -4.31 1.95 -19.04
C MET A 184 -5.18 1.09 -19.99
N ALA A 185 -4.78 0.97 -21.26
CA ALA A 185 -5.50 0.18 -22.25
C ALA A 185 -5.55 -1.33 -21.92
N ARG A 186 -4.50 -1.85 -21.26
CA ARG A 186 -4.47 -3.25 -20.80
C ARG A 186 -5.32 -3.46 -19.55
N LEU A 187 -5.35 -2.50 -18.63
CA LEU A 187 -6.16 -2.58 -17.41
C LEU A 187 -7.67 -2.48 -17.68
N SER A 188 -8.08 -1.80 -18.75
CA SER A 188 -9.49 -1.71 -19.15
C SER A 188 -10.02 -2.98 -19.81
N LYS A 189 -9.17 -3.99 -20.07
CA LYS A 189 -9.62 -5.26 -20.64
C LYS A 189 -10.32 -6.12 -19.58
N ASP A 190 -11.45 -6.70 -19.96
CA ASP A 190 -12.10 -7.72 -19.16
C ASP A 190 -11.41 -9.08 -19.36
N TRP A 191 -10.80 -9.57 -18.28
CA TRP A 191 -10.14 -10.87 -18.25
C TRP A 191 -11.10 -12.01 -17.90
N ALA A 192 -12.29 -11.71 -17.37
CA ALA A 192 -13.35 -12.67 -17.11
C ALA A 192 -14.20 -12.87 -18.37
N GLY A 193 -14.70 -14.08 -18.63
CA GLY A 193 -15.51 -14.32 -19.82
C GLY A 193 -16.25 -15.66 -19.82
N ARG A 194 -17.12 -15.82 -20.81
CA ARG A 194 -17.91 -17.05 -21.02
C ARG A 194 -17.00 -18.20 -21.46
N ARG A 195 -17.51 -19.44 -21.35
CA ARG A 195 -16.72 -20.67 -21.57
C ARG A 195 -16.12 -20.75 -22.97
N ASP A 196 -16.83 -20.25 -23.97
CA ASP A 196 -16.46 -20.15 -25.38
C ASP A 196 -15.33 -19.12 -25.64
N GLU A 197 -15.26 -18.05 -24.87
CA GLU A 197 -14.22 -17.01 -24.99
C GLU A 197 -12.93 -17.33 -24.20
N ARG A 198 -12.96 -18.38 -23.37
CA ARG A 198 -11.89 -18.69 -22.40
C ARG A 198 -10.52 -18.87 -23.06
N ALA A 199 -10.46 -19.47 -24.25
CA ALA A 199 -9.20 -19.69 -24.96
C ALA A 199 -8.58 -18.40 -25.48
N GLU A 200 -9.40 -17.49 -26.02
CA GLU A 200 -8.97 -16.17 -26.47
C GLU A 200 -8.54 -15.29 -25.30
N LYS A 201 -9.36 -15.19 -24.26
CA LYS A 201 -9.04 -14.43 -23.04
C LYS A 201 -7.78 -14.93 -22.36
N LYS A 202 -7.55 -16.26 -22.34
CA LYS A 202 -6.29 -16.83 -21.86
C LYS A 202 -5.10 -16.36 -22.71
N ARG A 203 -5.19 -16.39 -24.04
CA ARG A 203 -4.10 -15.91 -24.92
C ARG A 203 -3.82 -14.42 -24.70
N ASP A 204 -4.86 -13.62 -24.61
CA ASP A 204 -4.76 -12.18 -24.36
C ASP A 204 -4.13 -11.87 -23.00
N TYR A 205 -4.49 -12.65 -21.96
CA TYR A 205 -3.91 -12.51 -20.64
C TYR A 205 -2.43 -12.93 -20.60
N LEU A 206 -2.07 -14.02 -21.29
CA LEU A 206 -0.66 -14.43 -21.42
C LEU A 206 0.17 -13.39 -22.19
N ALA A 207 -0.41 -12.74 -23.20
CA ALA A 207 0.23 -11.63 -23.89
C ALA A 207 0.41 -10.41 -22.97
N TYR A 208 -0.57 -10.13 -22.11
CA TYR A 208 -0.44 -9.11 -21.07
C TYR A 208 0.65 -9.43 -20.05
N LEU A 209 0.75 -10.68 -19.57
CA LEU A 209 1.81 -11.11 -18.65
C LEU A 209 3.21 -11.07 -19.29
N THR A 210 3.30 -11.35 -20.59
CA THR A 210 4.54 -11.22 -21.35
C THR A 210 4.95 -9.76 -21.49
N TRP A 211 4.02 -8.87 -21.83
CA TRP A 211 4.26 -7.43 -21.87
C TRP A 211 4.66 -6.87 -20.49
N LEU A 212 3.98 -7.27 -19.42
CA LEU A 212 4.31 -6.83 -18.05
C LEU A 212 5.72 -7.30 -17.63
N TRP A 213 6.15 -8.46 -18.11
CA TRP A 213 7.50 -8.97 -17.92
C TRP A 213 8.54 -8.08 -18.61
N GLU A 214 8.39 -7.90 -19.92
CA GLU A 214 9.36 -7.21 -20.78
C GLU A 214 9.47 -5.73 -20.43
N CYS A 215 8.35 -5.07 -20.09
CA CYS A 215 8.32 -3.63 -19.84
C CYS A 215 8.63 -3.25 -18.38
N CYS A 216 8.64 -4.20 -17.44
CA CYS A 216 8.70 -3.87 -16.01
C CYS A 216 9.41 -4.92 -15.16
N VAL A 217 8.87 -6.14 -15.09
CA VAL A 217 9.32 -7.09 -14.06
C VAL A 217 10.74 -7.59 -14.30
N GLU A 218 11.14 -7.81 -15.55
CA GLU A 218 12.50 -8.24 -15.88
C GLU A 218 13.55 -7.23 -15.41
N GLN A 219 13.43 -5.97 -15.85
CA GLN A 219 14.39 -4.93 -15.48
C GLN A 219 14.44 -4.67 -13.97
N ILE A 220 13.32 -4.83 -13.26
CA ILE A 220 13.29 -4.70 -11.80
C ILE A 220 14.05 -5.85 -11.17
N LEU A 221 13.78 -7.10 -11.57
CA LEU A 221 14.42 -8.26 -10.95
C LEU A 221 15.92 -8.32 -11.22
N ASP A 222 16.35 -7.86 -12.40
CA ASP A 222 17.77 -7.72 -12.71
C ASP A 222 18.43 -6.69 -11.79
N LYS A 223 17.78 -5.52 -11.60
CA LYS A 223 18.27 -4.50 -10.67
C LYS A 223 18.23 -4.95 -9.21
N VAL A 224 17.24 -5.73 -8.80
CA VAL A 224 17.21 -6.31 -7.44
C VAL A 224 18.39 -7.26 -7.24
N ARG A 225 18.72 -8.07 -8.26
CA ARG A 225 19.86 -8.99 -8.19
C ARG A 225 21.19 -8.26 -8.07
N ASP A 226 21.38 -7.21 -8.87
CA ASP A 226 22.55 -6.32 -8.81
C ASP A 226 22.76 -5.75 -7.38
N LEU A 227 21.66 -5.47 -6.66
CA LEU A 227 21.69 -4.85 -5.34
C LEU A 227 21.81 -5.83 -4.16
N GLN A 228 21.38 -7.08 -4.32
CA GLN A 228 21.37 -8.06 -3.23
C GLN A 228 22.54 -9.04 -3.28
N ASP A 229 22.69 -9.71 -4.42
CA ASP A 229 23.62 -10.82 -4.58
C ASP A 229 23.95 -11.02 -6.06
N PRO A 230 25.04 -10.37 -6.55
CA PRO A 230 25.49 -10.53 -7.92
C PRO A 230 25.91 -11.97 -8.26
N SER A 231 26.16 -12.84 -7.26
CA SER A 231 26.59 -14.23 -7.50
C SER A 231 25.45 -15.14 -7.96
N GLY A 232 24.19 -14.76 -7.73
CA GLY A 232 23.02 -15.39 -8.34
C GLY A 232 22.60 -16.75 -7.79
N ASN A 233 23.18 -17.22 -6.69
CA ASN A 233 22.95 -18.58 -6.19
C ASN A 233 21.63 -18.77 -5.43
N ASN A 234 21.02 -17.70 -4.91
CA ASN A 234 19.77 -17.78 -4.15
C ASN A 234 18.58 -17.14 -4.88
N PRO A 235 17.35 -17.68 -4.69
CA PRO A 235 16.15 -17.05 -5.20
C PRO A 235 15.93 -15.70 -4.50
N LEU A 236 15.64 -14.65 -5.29
CA LEU A 236 15.34 -13.34 -4.75
C LEU A 236 14.05 -13.39 -3.95
N ARG A 237 13.97 -12.70 -2.82
CA ARG A 237 12.70 -12.48 -2.12
C ARG A 237 12.21 -11.07 -2.39
N VAL A 238 11.01 -10.94 -2.96
CA VAL A 238 10.46 -9.64 -3.38
C VAL A 238 9.07 -9.41 -2.82
N TRP A 239 8.87 -8.25 -2.18
CA TRP A 239 7.55 -7.74 -1.81
C TRP A 239 7.12 -6.66 -2.80
N TRP A 240 6.10 -6.95 -3.60
CA TRP A 240 5.54 -6.07 -4.60
C TRP A 240 4.47 -5.16 -3.98
N ILE A 241 4.60 -3.85 -4.21
CA ILE A 241 3.64 -2.82 -3.82
C ILE A 241 3.27 -2.05 -5.09
N GLY A 242 2.01 -2.18 -5.53
CA GLY A 242 1.50 -1.45 -6.68
C GLY A 242 0.97 -0.06 -6.32
N SER A 243 1.15 0.90 -7.22
CA SER A 243 0.69 2.29 -7.05
C SER A 243 0.13 2.88 -8.34
N GLY A 244 -0.98 3.62 -8.24
CA GLY A 244 -1.68 4.15 -9.41
C GLY A 244 -2.20 2.99 -10.26
N LEU A 245 -1.92 3.02 -11.56
CA LEU A 245 -2.29 1.95 -12.49
C LEU A 245 -1.63 0.61 -12.13
N ALA A 246 -0.50 0.61 -11.41
CA ALA A 246 0.19 -0.61 -11.01
C ALA A 246 -0.50 -1.37 -9.85
N SER A 247 -1.52 -0.79 -9.19
CA SER A 247 -2.11 -1.34 -7.96
C SER A 247 -2.74 -2.74 -8.13
N SER A 248 -3.21 -3.08 -9.35
CA SER A 248 -3.86 -4.36 -9.66
C SER A 248 -3.02 -5.26 -10.57
N MET A 249 -1.78 -4.89 -10.88
CA MET A 249 -0.94 -5.66 -11.81
C MET A 249 -0.36 -6.92 -11.13
N PRO A 250 -0.43 -8.10 -11.79
CA PRO A 250 0.03 -9.36 -11.21
C PRO A 250 1.53 -9.56 -11.43
N PHE A 251 2.38 -8.73 -10.81
CA PHE A 251 3.84 -8.76 -11.00
C PHE A 251 4.45 -10.15 -10.78
N HIS A 252 3.98 -10.87 -9.77
CA HIS A 252 4.39 -12.23 -9.44
C HIS A 252 4.09 -13.27 -10.55
N ALA A 253 3.13 -13.00 -11.43
CA ALA A 253 2.74 -13.87 -12.54
C ALA A 253 3.33 -13.42 -13.89
N ALA A 254 4.02 -12.28 -13.94
CA ALA A 254 4.62 -11.78 -15.17
C ALA A 254 5.66 -12.78 -15.70
N GLY A 255 5.63 -13.01 -17.02
CA GLY A 255 6.59 -13.89 -17.67
C GLY A 255 6.21 -14.32 -19.07
N LYS A 256 7.20 -14.84 -19.79
CA LYS A 256 7.03 -15.49 -21.09
C LYS A 256 6.61 -16.95 -20.86
N HIS A 257 5.31 -17.19 -20.68
CA HIS A 257 4.71 -18.49 -20.37
C HIS A 257 4.68 -19.46 -21.57
N ARG A 258 5.86 -19.81 -22.08
CA ARG A 258 6.07 -20.84 -23.11
C ARG A 258 6.57 -22.12 -22.45
N ALA A 259 6.32 -23.27 -23.07
CA ALA A 259 6.84 -24.55 -22.57
C ALA A 259 8.37 -24.48 -22.41
N GLY A 260 8.87 -24.82 -21.23
CA GLY A 260 10.31 -24.80 -20.90
C GLY A 260 10.92 -23.42 -20.59
N SER A 261 10.13 -22.35 -20.61
CA SER A 261 10.64 -21.00 -20.30
C SER A 261 10.88 -20.79 -18.80
N THR A 262 12.05 -20.25 -18.47
CA THR A 262 12.41 -19.75 -17.13
C THR A 262 12.36 -18.23 -17.03
N GLU A 263 11.95 -17.54 -18.09
CA GLU A 263 11.78 -16.08 -18.14
C GLU A 263 10.45 -15.67 -17.49
N THR A 264 10.30 -15.98 -16.22
CA THR A 264 9.12 -15.63 -15.42
C THR A 264 9.51 -15.18 -14.01
N ALA A 265 8.67 -14.35 -13.41
CA ALA A 265 8.90 -13.86 -12.04
C ALA A 265 8.98 -15.04 -11.05
N TYR A 266 8.15 -16.06 -11.25
CA TYR A 266 8.13 -17.28 -10.46
C TYR A 266 9.49 -18.01 -10.41
N HIS A 267 10.20 -18.11 -11.54
CA HIS A 267 11.51 -18.78 -11.57
C HIS A 267 12.63 -17.90 -10.99
N ARG A 268 12.49 -16.57 -11.05
CA ARG A 268 13.54 -15.63 -10.62
C ARG A 268 13.40 -15.16 -9.18
N ALA A 269 12.21 -15.21 -8.59
CA ALA A 269 11.93 -14.64 -7.27
C ALA A 269 10.75 -15.31 -6.53
N VAL A 270 10.92 -15.47 -5.20
CA VAL A 270 9.83 -15.70 -4.25
C VAL A 270 9.10 -14.37 -4.05
N SER A 271 7.93 -14.24 -4.66
CA SER A 271 7.15 -13.00 -4.68
C SER A 271 6.05 -12.99 -3.63
N SER A 272 5.83 -11.84 -3.00
CA SER A 272 4.68 -11.57 -2.11
C SER A 272 4.12 -10.20 -2.44
N ASN A 273 2.81 -10.00 -2.35
CA ASN A 273 2.21 -8.68 -2.56
C ASN A 273 1.93 -8.03 -1.21
N ALA A 274 2.15 -6.72 -1.11
CA ALA A 274 1.80 -5.92 0.05
C ALA A 274 1.10 -4.62 -0.40
N PRO A 275 0.12 -4.12 0.36
CA PRO A 275 -0.58 -2.90 -0.03
C PRO A 275 0.20 -1.62 0.34
N SER A 276 1.13 -1.69 1.31
CA SER A 276 2.05 -0.61 1.70
C SER A 276 3.23 -1.15 2.52
N ILE A 277 4.28 -0.36 2.69
CA ILE A 277 5.41 -0.73 3.56
C ILE A 277 4.96 -0.80 5.01
N LYS A 278 4.07 0.11 5.41
CA LYS A 278 3.50 0.13 6.75
C LYS A 278 2.73 -1.15 7.07
N ALA A 279 1.91 -1.64 6.12
CA ALA A 279 1.20 -2.91 6.25
C ALA A 279 2.14 -4.11 6.32
N LEU A 280 3.18 -4.13 5.48
CA LEU A 280 4.22 -5.17 5.54
C LEU A 280 4.94 -5.18 6.90
N THR A 281 5.29 -4.01 7.42
CA THR A 281 5.94 -3.86 8.72
C THR A 281 5.05 -4.41 9.84
N TYR A 282 3.77 -4.05 9.83
CA TYR A 282 2.79 -4.54 10.80
C TYR A 282 2.65 -6.07 10.74
N ALA A 283 2.48 -6.65 9.53
CA ALA A 283 2.38 -8.09 9.34
C ALA A 283 3.62 -8.83 9.88
N ARG A 284 4.81 -8.27 9.66
CA ARG A 284 6.07 -8.84 10.18
C ARG A 284 6.18 -8.73 11.69
N LYS A 285 5.77 -7.60 12.29
CA LYS A 285 5.75 -7.44 13.75
C LYS A 285 4.86 -8.52 14.38
N ARG A 286 3.65 -8.73 13.84
CA ARG A 286 2.73 -9.77 14.31
C ARG A 286 3.24 -11.20 14.12
N ALA A 287 3.89 -11.48 13.00
CA ALA A 287 4.51 -12.79 12.78
C ALA A 287 5.57 -13.09 13.85
N LYS A 288 6.42 -12.10 14.17
CA LYS A 288 7.44 -12.24 15.20
C LYS A 288 6.85 -12.41 16.61
N GLU A 289 5.81 -11.66 16.94
CA GLU A 289 5.07 -11.82 18.21
C GLU A 289 4.44 -13.21 18.31
N SER A 290 3.87 -13.72 17.22
CA SER A 290 3.29 -15.06 17.15
C SER A 290 4.32 -16.20 17.14
N GLU A 291 5.58 -15.95 16.78
CA GLU A 291 6.66 -16.92 16.95
C GLU A 291 7.10 -17.00 18.42
N THR A 292 7.11 -15.86 19.11
CA THR A 292 7.47 -15.78 20.53
C THR A 292 6.37 -16.28 21.46
N ALA A 293 5.10 -16.07 21.08
CA ALA A 293 3.97 -16.68 21.76
C ALA A 293 3.81 -18.10 21.17
N HIS A 294 3.94 -19.15 21.97
CA HIS A 294 3.67 -20.53 21.52
C HIS A 294 2.21 -20.66 21.08
N GLY A 295 1.94 -20.37 19.80
CA GLY A 295 0.60 -20.31 19.24
C GLY A 295 0.06 -21.70 18.90
N SER A 296 -1.21 -21.94 19.19
CA SER A 296 -1.95 -23.10 18.71
C SER A 296 -2.41 -22.89 17.27
N LEU A 297 -2.00 -23.77 16.34
CA LEU A 297 -2.49 -23.77 14.96
C LEU A 297 -3.85 -24.46 14.90
N VAL A 298 -4.90 -23.75 14.44
CA VAL A 298 -6.21 -24.36 14.17
C VAL A 298 -6.33 -24.60 12.67
N LEU A 299 -6.33 -25.85 12.26
CA LEU A 299 -6.59 -26.27 10.89
C LEU A 299 -8.09 -26.47 10.71
N ILE A 300 -8.73 -25.61 9.93
CA ILE A 300 -10.13 -25.78 9.53
C ILE A 300 -10.13 -26.43 8.15
N SER A 301 -10.31 -27.74 8.09
CA SER A 301 -10.66 -28.42 6.85
C SER A 301 -12.14 -28.18 6.55
N MET A 302 -12.50 -27.93 5.30
CA MET A 302 -13.89 -27.91 4.85
C MET A 302 -14.22 -29.30 4.27
N PRO A 303 -14.79 -30.23 5.06
CA PRO A 303 -14.99 -31.62 4.61
C PRO A 303 -16.05 -31.76 3.51
N THR A 304 -16.94 -30.77 3.35
CA THR A 304 -17.98 -30.78 2.32
C THR A 304 -18.11 -29.40 1.69
N THR A 305 -17.91 -29.32 0.38
CA THR A 305 -18.10 -28.11 -0.43
C THR A 305 -19.52 -28.09 -0.97
N PRO A 306 -20.37 -27.10 -0.61
CA PRO A 306 -21.73 -27.02 -1.13
C PRO A 306 -21.70 -26.79 -2.65
N GLY A 307 -22.32 -27.69 -3.42
CA GLY A 307 -22.45 -27.58 -4.89
C GLY A 307 -21.85 -28.74 -5.70
N GLU A 308 -21.27 -29.75 -5.06
CA GLU A 308 -20.91 -31.03 -5.72
C GLU A 308 -21.90 -32.12 -5.29
N GLU A 309 -23.03 -32.21 -5.99
CA GLU A 309 -23.81 -33.45 -6.21
C GLU A 309 -24.01 -33.64 -7.71
#